data_AF-A0A932CMQ9-F1
#
_entry.id   AF-A0A932CMQ9-F1
#
_cell.length_a   1.000
_cell.length_b   1.000
_cell.length_c   1.000
_cell.angle_alpha   90.00
_cell.angle_beta   90.00
_cell.angle_gamma   90.00
#
_symmetry.space_group_name_H-M   'P 1'
#
loop_
_entity.id
_entity.type
_entity.pdbx_description
1 polymer ?
#
loop_
_entity_poly.entity_id
_entity_poly.type
_entity_poly.pdbx_seq_one_letter_code
_entity_poly.pdbx_strand_id
1 'polypeptide(L)'
;RRGPGRRSPSRTASKTGRYVRSTPERRNNDLAFDATIRAAAPHQRKRFRPGVSIAIEEEDIREKVRERKIGNLLLFIVDASGSMGTTLMTETKGAIMSLLLDAYQKRDKVGFVAFRETKAEVLLPPTDSIELAKKLLEDLPTGGKTPLSEGILTGYEMTLQQLRKDPNIVPLMVVISDCRANVPLSESRRIKQSPPGKGFAYVVSEVFEVAQKIRQDIRIRTILIDVNEELAPVQLSMKLADALGAQYFRLEDLRAHGILRVIESHRNLET
;
A
#
# COMPACT_ATOMS: atom_id res chain seq x y z
N ARG A 1 17.50 -0.65 26.63
CA ARG A 1 17.14 -2.00 26.10
C ARG A 1 15.76 -1.90 25.45
N ARG A 2 15.65 -2.02 24.12
CA ARG A 2 14.38 -1.90 23.36
C ARG A 2 13.81 -3.30 23.10
N GLY A 3 12.57 -3.55 23.50
CA GLY A 3 11.88 -4.83 23.33
C GLY A 3 11.65 -5.24 21.86
N PRO A 4 11.47 -6.54 21.58
CA PRO A 4 11.29 -7.05 20.23
C PRO A 4 9.97 -6.53 19.64
N GLY A 5 10.07 -5.71 18.59
CA GLY A 5 8.91 -5.13 17.92
C GLY A 5 7.99 -6.20 17.31
N ARG A 6 6.70 -6.11 17.64
CA ARG A 6 5.53 -6.96 17.31
C ARG A 6 5.19 -7.08 15.80
N ARG A 7 6.16 -7.17 14.90
CA ARG A 7 5.87 -7.59 13.52
C ARG A 7 6.00 -9.10 13.44
N SER A 8 4.93 -9.76 12.98
CA SER A 8 4.92 -11.20 12.72
C SER A 8 6.02 -11.55 11.73
N PRO A 9 6.92 -12.49 12.05
CA PRO A 9 7.89 -12.99 11.07
C PRO A 9 7.13 -13.73 9.98
N SER A 10 7.41 -13.37 8.72
CA SER A 10 6.93 -14.11 7.56
C SER A 10 8.11 -14.86 6.94
N ARG A 11 7.86 -16.09 6.50
CA ARG A 11 8.85 -16.88 5.77
C ARG A 11 8.80 -16.45 4.31
N THR A 12 9.93 -16.05 3.75
CA THR A 12 9.98 -15.57 2.37
C THR A 12 10.95 -16.42 1.55
N ALA A 13 10.66 -16.59 0.27
CA ALA A 13 11.62 -17.09 -0.72
C ALA A 13 12.58 -15.99 -1.20
N SER A 14 12.58 -14.81 -0.56
CA SER A 14 13.53 -13.76 -0.86
C SER A 14 14.94 -14.14 -0.39
N LYS A 15 15.97 -13.71 -1.11
CA LYS A 15 17.38 -13.83 -0.70
C LYS A 15 17.78 -12.85 0.42
N THR A 16 16.81 -12.09 0.94
CA THR A 16 17.00 -11.08 1.99
C THR A 16 16.31 -11.50 3.29
N GLY A 17 16.79 -11.00 4.44
CA GLY A 17 16.27 -11.36 5.76
C GLY A 17 17.17 -12.31 6.55
N ARG A 18 16.75 -12.68 7.77
CA ARG A 18 17.54 -13.51 8.68
C ARG A 18 17.43 -14.97 8.27
N TYR A 19 18.56 -15.64 8.04
CA TYR A 19 18.61 -17.09 7.89
C TYR A 19 18.23 -17.75 9.22
N VAL A 20 17.14 -18.51 9.23
CA VAL A 20 16.58 -19.13 10.45
C VAL A 20 16.64 -20.66 10.42
N ARG A 21 16.51 -21.28 9.25
CA ARG A 21 16.63 -22.73 9.06
C ARG A 21 17.02 -23.02 7.62
N SER A 22 17.45 -24.24 7.34
CA SER A 22 17.63 -24.73 5.98
C SER A 22 16.47 -25.64 5.54
N THR A 23 16.37 -25.90 4.24
CA THR A 23 15.41 -26.83 3.65
C THR A 23 16.04 -27.62 2.50
N PRO A 24 15.66 -28.90 2.26
CA PRO A 24 16.06 -29.64 1.06
C PRO A 24 15.36 -29.15 -0.21
N GLU A 25 14.20 -28.49 -0.06
CA GLU A 25 13.42 -27.97 -1.18
C GLU A 25 14.19 -26.90 -1.96
N ARG A 26 14.15 -27.01 -3.29
CA ARG A 26 14.75 -26.05 -4.22
C ARG A 26 13.69 -25.07 -4.69
N ARG A 27 13.79 -23.82 -4.26
CA ARG A 27 12.82 -22.76 -4.57
C ARG A 27 13.47 -21.55 -5.23
N ASN A 28 14.65 -21.13 -4.77
CA ASN A 28 15.21 -19.82 -5.14
C ASN A 28 16.72 -19.81 -5.38
N ASN A 29 17.39 -20.97 -5.32
CA ASN A 29 18.84 -21.10 -5.43
C ASN A 29 19.61 -20.24 -4.39
N ASP A 30 19.07 -20.04 -3.17
CA ASP A 30 19.79 -19.43 -2.05
C ASP A 30 20.49 -20.51 -1.21
N LEU A 31 21.67 -20.95 -1.65
CA LEU A 31 22.41 -22.06 -1.06
C LEU A 31 22.77 -21.82 0.43
N ALA A 32 22.44 -22.79 1.28
CA ALA A 32 22.90 -22.90 2.66
C ALA A 32 24.15 -23.78 2.72
N PHE A 33 25.33 -23.17 2.52
CA PHE A 33 26.61 -23.88 2.49
C PHE A 33 26.86 -24.73 3.74
N ASP A 34 26.64 -24.16 4.92
CA ASP A 34 26.83 -24.82 6.22
C ASP A 34 25.91 -26.05 6.37
N ALA A 35 24.64 -25.92 5.97
CA ALA A 35 23.68 -27.01 6.06
C ALA A 35 23.92 -28.08 4.99
N THR A 36 24.37 -27.68 3.80
CA THR A 36 24.74 -28.59 2.71
C THR A 36 25.94 -29.44 3.10
N ILE A 37 26.98 -28.81 3.65
CA ILE A 37 28.16 -29.53 4.14
C ILE A 37 27.78 -30.47 5.30
N ARG A 38 26.94 -30.02 6.25
CA ARG A 38 26.44 -30.86 7.34
C ARG A 38 25.62 -32.05 6.84
N ALA A 39 24.82 -31.88 5.79
CA ALA A 39 24.06 -32.96 5.17
C ALA A 39 24.97 -33.97 4.47
N ALA A 40 26.01 -33.51 3.76
CA ALA A 40 26.97 -34.37 3.08
C ALA A 40 27.92 -35.11 4.04
N ALA A 41 28.20 -34.55 5.23
CA ALA A 41 29.24 -35.02 6.14
C ALA A 41 29.15 -36.52 6.52
N PRO A 42 27.98 -37.11 6.83
CA PRO A 42 27.88 -38.53 7.17
C PRO A 42 28.24 -39.48 6.02
N HIS A 43 28.14 -39.03 4.77
CA HIS A 43 28.32 -39.86 3.58
C HIS A 43 29.76 -39.89 3.07
N GLN A 44 30.65 -39.04 3.61
CA GLN A 44 32.00 -38.84 3.06
C GLN A 44 32.86 -40.11 3.00
N ARG A 45 32.70 -41.05 3.95
CA ARG A 45 33.41 -42.34 3.92
C ARG A 45 33.01 -43.21 2.72
N LYS A 46 31.72 -43.20 2.36
CA LYS A 46 31.18 -43.98 1.23
C LYS A 46 31.37 -43.26 -0.11
N ARG A 47 31.35 -41.92 -0.10
CA ARG A 47 31.46 -41.05 -1.27
C ARG A 47 32.89 -40.54 -1.53
N PHE A 48 33.90 -41.16 -0.94
CA PHE A 48 35.28 -40.70 -1.11
C PHE A 48 35.67 -40.67 -2.60
N ARG A 49 36.15 -39.52 -3.05
CA ARG A 49 36.65 -39.30 -4.41
C ARG A 49 38.05 -38.68 -4.33
N PRO A 50 39.09 -39.29 -4.93
CA PRO A 50 40.42 -38.70 -4.97
C PRO A 50 40.37 -37.27 -5.55
N GLY A 51 41.05 -36.34 -4.88
CA GLY A 51 41.10 -34.93 -5.30
C GLY A 51 39.90 -34.06 -4.90
N VAL A 52 38.90 -34.60 -4.20
CA VAL A 52 37.73 -33.85 -3.71
C VAL A 52 37.71 -33.83 -2.18
N SER A 53 37.72 -32.64 -1.56
CA SER A 53 37.72 -32.51 -0.10
C SER A 53 36.40 -32.92 0.55
N ILE A 54 35.27 -32.57 -0.09
CA ILE A 54 33.91 -32.94 0.35
C ILE A 54 33.11 -33.30 -0.90
N ALA A 55 32.69 -34.56 -0.98
CA ALA A 55 31.80 -35.03 -2.04
C ALA A 55 30.36 -34.62 -1.71
N ILE A 56 29.82 -33.68 -2.48
CA ILE A 56 28.44 -33.17 -2.37
C ILE A 56 27.61 -33.75 -3.52
N GLU A 57 26.46 -34.33 -3.20
CA GLU A 57 25.46 -34.79 -4.18
C GLU A 57 24.21 -33.90 -4.14
N GLU A 58 23.31 -34.03 -5.12
CA GLU A 58 22.13 -33.16 -5.23
C GLU A 58 21.21 -33.19 -4.00
N GLU A 59 21.10 -34.36 -3.38
CA GLU A 59 20.32 -34.62 -2.16
C GLU A 59 20.90 -33.96 -0.91
N ASP A 60 22.20 -33.64 -0.91
CA ASP A 60 22.88 -32.96 0.20
C ASP A 60 22.59 -31.45 0.17
N ILE A 61 22.28 -30.90 -1.00
CA ILE A 61 22.11 -29.47 -1.16
C ILE A 61 20.88 -28.99 -0.37
N ARG A 62 21.11 -27.91 0.39
CA ARG A 62 20.12 -27.25 1.22
C ARG A 62 20.01 -25.78 0.83
N GLU A 63 18.80 -25.24 0.79
CA GLU A 63 18.55 -23.80 0.63
C GLU A 63 18.29 -23.12 1.98
N LYS A 64 18.63 -21.83 2.06
CA LYS A 64 18.34 -20.98 3.22
C LYS A 64 16.86 -20.66 3.24
N VAL A 65 16.21 -20.93 4.37
CA VAL A 65 14.91 -20.35 4.69
C VAL A 65 15.17 -19.10 5.52
N ARG A 66 14.67 -17.99 4.99
CA ARG A 66 14.82 -16.68 5.62
C ARG A 66 13.49 -16.21 6.17
N GLU A 67 13.56 -15.63 7.37
CA GLU A 67 12.46 -14.85 7.93
C GLU A 67 12.80 -13.37 7.81
N ARG A 68 11.82 -12.63 7.28
CA ARG A 68 11.83 -11.17 7.27
C ARG A 68 10.48 -10.70 7.80
N LYS A 69 10.52 -9.58 8.50
CA LYS A 69 9.32 -8.85 8.87
C LYS A 69 8.83 -8.13 7.61
N ILE A 70 7.68 -8.52 7.07
CA ILE A 70 7.01 -7.77 6.02
C ILE A 70 6.66 -6.38 6.59
N GLY A 71 6.94 -5.33 5.83
CA GLY A 71 6.46 -3.99 6.15
C GLY A 71 5.14 -3.75 5.43
N ASN A 72 4.18 -3.10 6.08
CA ASN A 72 3.02 -2.57 5.37
C ASN A 72 3.27 -1.11 5.01
N LEU A 73 2.67 -0.66 3.91
CA LEU A 73 2.56 0.75 3.55
C LEU A 73 1.08 1.11 3.59
N LEU A 74 0.72 2.06 4.44
CA LEU A 74 -0.60 2.69 4.45
C LEU A 74 -0.47 4.06 3.79
N LEU A 75 -1.04 4.21 2.60
CA LEU A 75 -0.97 5.45 1.85
C LEU A 75 -2.34 6.12 1.80
N PHE A 76 -2.46 7.27 2.46
CA PHE A 76 -3.67 8.07 2.45
C PHE A 76 -3.69 9.02 1.27
N ILE A 77 -4.80 9.06 0.56
CA ILE A 77 -5.07 9.97 -0.55
C ILE A 77 -6.36 10.69 -0.22
N VAL A 78 -6.24 11.93 0.24
CA VAL A 78 -7.34 12.66 0.89
C VAL A 78 -7.71 13.90 0.11
N ASP A 79 -9.02 14.03 -0.10
CA ASP A 79 -9.63 15.22 -0.67
C ASP A 79 -9.71 16.34 0.36
N ALA A 80 -9.04 17.46 0.08
CA ALA A 80 -9.01 18.64 0.94
C ALA A 80 -9.87 19.80 0.39
N SER A 81 -10.78 19.51 -0.54
CA SER A 81 -11.63 20.52 -1.20
C SER A 81 -12.62 21.22 -0.26
N GLY A 82 -13.23 22.32 -0.72
CA GLY A 82 -14.11 23.16 0.10
C GLY A 82 -15.37 22.47 0.61
N SER A 83 -15.95 21.51 -0.14
CA SER A 83 -17.07 20.66 0.32
C SER A 83 -16.68 19.77 1.49
N MET A 84 -15.39 19.49 1.65
CA MET A 84 -14.81 18.69 2.71
C MET A 84 -14.39 19.52 3.93
N GLY A 85 -14.35 20.85 3.86
CA GLY A 85 -13.76 21.67 4.93
C GLY A 85 -14.37 21.46 6.33
N THR A 86 -15.69 21.28 6.42
CA THR A 86 -16.40 21.04 7.68
C THR A 86 -16.40 19.56 8.09
N THR A 87 -16.67 18.64 7.15
CA THR A 87 -16.74 17.18 7.41
C THR A 87 -15.36 16.55 7.62
N LEU A 88 -14.31 17.12 7.02
CA LEU A 88 -12.92 16.73 7.21
C LEU A 88 -12.41 17.14 8.60
N MET A 89 -12.77 18.33 9.09
CA MET A 89 -12.18 18.96 10.28
C MET A 89 -12.48 18.24 11.59
N THR A 90 -13.65 17.62 11.76
CA THR A 90 -14.02 16.97 13.03
C THR A 90 -14.17 15.46 12.92
N GLU A 91 -14.91 14.95 11.93
CA GLU A 91 -15.25 13.52 11.87
C GLU A 91 -14.21 12.67 11.12
N THR A 92 -13.76 13.15 9.96
CA THR A 92 -12.81 12.41 9.13
C THR A 92 -11.40 12.41 9.72
N LYS A 93 -10.95 13.54 10.31
CA LYS A 93 -9.68 13.60 11.05
C LYS A 93 -9.63 12.60 12.20
N GLY A 94 -10.72 12.42 12.95
CA GLY A 94 -10.81 11.41 14.02
C GLY A 94 -10.61 9.98 13.51
N ALA A 95 -11.32 9.61 12.44
CA ALA A 95 -11.21 8.28 11.84
C ALA A 95 -9.82 8.01 11.23
N ILE A 96 -9.25 8.98 10.51
CA ILE A 96 -7.89 8.86 9.96
C ILE A 96 -6.86 8.80 11.10
N MET A 97 -7.02 9.60 12.14
CA MET A 97 -6.13 9.57 13.31
C MET A 97 -6.15 8.20 13.99
N SER A 98 -7.32 7.58 14.14
CA SER A 98 -7.44 6.21 14.66
C SER A 98 -6.73 5.20 13.77
N LEU A 99 -6.78 5.36 12.44
CA LEU A 99 -6.00 4.52 11.52
C LEU A 99 -4.49 4.70 11.67
N LEU A 100 -4.03 5.95 11.75
CA LEU A 100 -2.63 6.28 11.94
C LEU A 100 -2.09 5.70 13.25
N LEU A 101 -2.92 5.73 14.30
CA LEU A 101 -2.63 5.13 15.60
C LEU A 101 -2.50 3.61 15.55
N ASP A 102 -3.32 2.89 14.77
CA ASP A 102 -3.15 1.43 14.61
C ASP A 102 -1.94 1.09 13.74
N ALA A 103 -1.75 1.82 12.64
CA ALA A 103 -0.55 1.72 11.82
C ALA A 103 0.72 1.88 12.68
N TYR A 104 0.71 2.76 13.69
CA TYR A 104 1.78 2.90 14.66
C TYR A 104 2.04 1.66 15.48
N GLN A 105 0.99 1.07 16.06
CA GLN A 105 1.15 -0.11 16.91
C GLN A 105 1.79 -1.27 16.12
N LYS A 106 1.47 -1.37 14.83
CA LYS A 106 1.97 -2.41 13.92
C LYS A 106 3.30 -2.02 13.23
N ARG A 107 3.79 -0.79 13.48
CA ARG A 107 4.97 -0.17 12.85
C ARG A 107 4.87 -0.16 11.34
N ASP A 108 3.74 0.24 10.77
CA ASP A 108 3.59 0.35 9.33
C ASP A 108 4.20 1.66 8.83
N LYS A 109 4.63 1.70 7.56
CA LYS A 109 4.97 2.96 6.90
C LYS A 109 3.69 3.70 6.59
N VAL A 110 3.67 5.00 6.81
CA VAL A 110 2.54 5.87 6.50
C VAL A 110 2.97 6.92 5.51
N GLY A 111 2.21 7.09 4.43
CA GLY A 111 2.30 8.24 3.52
C GLY A 111 0.98 8.98 3.44
N PHE A 112 1.03 10.24 3.02
CA PHE A 112 -0.14 11.10 2.90
C PHE A 112 -0.02 12.01 1.66
N VAL A 113 -1.01 11.90 0.77
CA VAL A 113 -1.24 12.79 -0.37
C VAL A 113 -2.53 13.55 -0.09
N ALA A 114 -2.47 14.87 -0.16
CA ALA A 114 -3.66 15.70 -0.20
C ALA A 114 -3.77 16.34 -1.58
N PHE A 115 -4.98 16.54 -2.06
CA PHE A 115 -5.19 17.24 -3.33
C PHE A 115 -6.20 18.36 -3.15
N ARG A 116 -5.90 19.52 -3.77
CA ARG A 116 -6.71 20.73 -3.71
C ARG A 116 -6.51 21.57 -4.98
N GLU A 117 -7.51 22.37 -5.29
CA GLU A 117 -7.51 23.30 -6.43
C GLU A 117 -7.21 22.61 -7.76
N THR A 118 -5.96 22.65 -8.22
CA THR A 118 -5.50 22.07 -9.49
C THR A 118 -4.29 21.16 -9.33
N LYS A 119 -3.91 20.80 -8.09
CA LYS A 119 -2.69 20.02 -7.84
C LYS A 119 -2.86 18.98 -6.73
N ALA A 120 -2.14 17.88 -6.86
CA ALA A 120 -1.89 16.94 -5.78
C ALA A 120 -0.55 17.25 -5.10
N GLU A 121 -0.53 17.25 -3.77
CA GLU A 121 0.63 17.54 -2.94
C GLU A 121 0.92 16.35 -2.01
N VAL A 122 2.19 15.92 -2.00
CA VAL A 122 2.65 14.93 -1.03
C VAL A 122 2.95 15.65 0.27
N LEU A 123 1.97 15.65 1.18
CA LEU A 123 2.15 16.22 2.51
C LEU A 123 3.11 15.39 3.36
N LEU A 124 3.07 14.07 3.19
CA LEU A 124 3.91 13.14 3.93
C LEU A 124 4.47 12.05 3.02
N PRO A 125 5.79 12.05 2.73
CA PRO A 125 6.42 10.90 2.11
C PRO A 125 6.38 9.69 3.06
N PRO A 126 6.43 8.44 2.56
CA PRO A 126 6.28 7.25 3.39
C PRO A 126 7.31 7.20 4.52
N THR A 127 6.84 7.36 5.75
CA THR A 127 7.66 7.46 6.96
C THR A 127 7.23 6.44 8.00
N ASP A 128 8.16 6.11 8.91
CA ASP A 128 7.86 5.33 10.12
C ASP A 128 7.54 6.27 11.32
N SER A 129 7.64 7.60 11.15
CA SER A 129 7.35 8.60 12.19
C SER A 129 5.89 9.01 12.17
N ILE A 130 5.20 8.71 13.27
CA ILE A 130 3.76 8.95 13.37
C ILE A 130 3.47 10.27 14.05
N GLU A 131 4.35 10.77 14.92
CA GLU A 131 4.22 12.15 15.41
C GLU A 131 4.18 13.15 14.26
N LEU A 132 5.00 12.94 13.22
CA LEU A 132 5.03 13.79 12.04
C LEU A 132 3.75 13.65 11.21
N ALA A 133 3.24 12.42 11.06
CA ALA A 133 1.97 12.17 10.37
C ALA A 133 0.77 12.82 11.07
N LYS A 134 0.71 12.72 12.40
CA LYS A 134 -0.36 13.33 13.20
C LYS A 134 -0.36 14.85 13.09
N LYS A 135 0.81 15.48 13.24
CA LYS A 135 0.95 16.93 13.17
C LYS A 135 0.50 17.47 11.81
N LEU A 136 0.90 16.82 10.72
CA LEU A 136 0.48 17.21 9.37
C LEU A 136 -1.03 16.99 9.14
N LEU A 137 -1.63 15.99 9.78
CA LEU A 137 -3.08 15.78 9.72
C LEU A 137 -3.85 16.86 10.48
N GLU A 138 -3.32 17.31 11.63
CA GLU A 138 -3.87 18.43 12.39
C GLU A 138 -3.84 19.72 11.55
N ASP A 139 -2.74 19.96 10.85
CA ASP A 139 -2.47 21.16 10.03
C ASP A 139 -3.03 21.11 8.59
N LEU A 140 -3.82 20.08 8.23
CA LEU A 140 -4.38 19.93 6.88
C LEU A 140 -5.20 21.17 6.47
N PRO A 141 -4.81 21.88 5.40
CA PRO A 141 -5.57 23.03 4.90
C PRO A 141 -6.91 22.57 4.31
N THR A 142 -7.96 23.38 4.46
CA THR A 142 -9.29 23.12 3.91
C THR A 142 -9.64 24.14 2.83
N GLY A 143 -10.11 23.69 1.67
CA GLY A 143 -10.63 24.56 0.60
C GLY A 143 -10.09 24.25 -0.81
N GLY A 144 -10.88 24.62 -1.83
CA GLY A 144 -10.49 24.53 -3.24
C GLY A 144 -11.31 23.52 -4.06
N LYS A 145 -10.96 23.38 -5.35
CA LYS A 145 -11.52 22.38 -6.28
C LYS A 145 -10.88 20.99 -6.07
N THR A 146 -11.43 19.96 -6.73
CA THR A 146 -11.14 18.54 -6.49
C THR A 146 -10.42 17.84 -7.67
N PRO A 147 -9.07 17.85 -7.74
CA PRO A 147 -8.30 17.09 -8.73
C PRO A 147 -8.08 15.62 -8.29
N LEU A 148 -9.17 14.86 -8.23
CA LEU A 148 -9.20 13.47 -7.73
C LEU A 148 -8.26 12.53 -8.50
N SER A 149 -8.22 12.64 -9.83
CA SER A 149 -7.37 11.82 -10.69
C SER A 149 -5.88 12.06 -10.42
N GLU A 150 -5.49 13.31 -10.18
CA GLU A 150 -4.09 13.66 -9.89
C GLU A 150 -3.68 13.11 -8.52
N GLY A 151 -4.55 13.25 -7.51
CA GLY A 151 -4.31 12.67 -6.19
C GLY A 151 -4.10 11.15 -6.22
N ILE A 152 -4.98 10.43 -6.94
CA ILE A 152 -4.88 8.98 -7.10
C ILE A 152 -3.61 8.59 -7.85
N LEU A 153 -3.26 9.31 -8.94
CA LEU A 153 -2.06 9.05 -9.72
C LEU A 153 -0.78 9.28 -8.90
N THR A 154 -0.68 10.41 -8.19
CA THR A 154 0.47 10.71 -7.32
C THR A 154 0.60 9.64 -6.23
N GLY A 155 -0.50 9.19 -5.65
CA GLY A 155 -0.50 8.10 -4.68
C GLY A 155 0.00 6.78 -5.28
N TYR A 156 -0.44 6.45 -6.49
CA TYR A 156 0.01 5.25 -7.19
C TYR A 156 1.52 5.30 -7.52
N GLU A 157 2.02 6.42 -8.03
CA GLU A 157 3.45 6.60 -8.32
C GLU A 157 4.31 6.45 -7.06
N MET A 158 3.87 7.02 -5.94
CA MET A 158 4.55 6.88 -4.66
C MET A 158 4.57 5.43 -4.18
N THR A 159 3.47 4.70 -4.38
CA THR A 159 3.36 3.27 -4.06
C THR A 159 4.35 2.45 -4.89
N LEU A 160 4.43 2.70 -6.20
CA LEU A 160 5.39 2.04 -7.08
C LEU A 160 6.84 2.34 -6.67
N GLN A 161 7.15 3.57 -6.25
CA GLN A 161 8.48 3.91 -5.75
C GLN A 161 8.83 3.11 -4.48
N GLN A 162 7.88 2.89 -3.58
CA GLN A 162 8.10 2.06 -2.38
C GLN A 162 8.26 0.57 -2.73
N LEU A 163 7.45 0.05 -3.65
CA LEU A 163 7.60 -1.33 -4.15
C LEU A 163 8.95 -1.57 -4.84
N ARG A 164 9.52 -0.57 -5.51
CA ARG A 164 10.89 -0.66 -6.06
C ARG A 164 11.96 -0.73 -4.96
N LYS A 165 11.77 0.00 -3.85
CA LYS A 165 12.68 0.00 -2.70
C LYS A 165 12.57 -1.28 -1.87
N ASP A 166 11.35 -1.78 -1.68
CA ASP A 166 11.08 -3.02 -0.98
C ASP A 166 9.96 -3.79 -1.72
N PRO A 167 10.32 -4.75 -2.59
CA PRO A 167 9.34 -5.53 -3.37
C PRO A 167 8.38 -6.38 -2.55
N ASN A 168 8.66 -6.55 -1.25
CA ASN A 168 7.82 -7.34 -0.34
C ASN A 168 7.00 -6.44 0.59
N ILE A 169 7.05 -5.11 0.43
CA ILE A 169 6.14 -4.23 1.16
C ILE A 169 4.72 -4.50 0.68
N VAL A 170 3.76 -4.50 1.60
CA VAL A 170 2.36 -4.72 1.28
C VAL A 170 1.62 -3.39 1.32
N PRO A 171 1.36 -2.76 0.16
CA PRO A 171 0.68 -1.46 0.11
C PRO A 171 -0.84 -1.58 0.22
N LEU A 172 -1.40 -0.65 0.99
CA LEU A 172 -2.81 -0.36 1.09
C LEU A 172 -3.03 1.13 0.80
N MET A 173 -3.63 1.44 -0.35
CA MET A 173 -4.06 2.78 -0.70
C MET A 173 -5.44 3.02 -0.10
N VAL A 174 -5.57 4.09 0.67
CA VAL A 174 -6.83 4.52 1.30
C VAL A 174 -7.22 5.86 0.67
N VAL A 175 -8.20 5.83 -0.22
CA VAL A 175 -8.73 7.01 -0.91
C VAL A 175 -9.93 7.52 -0.11
N ILE A 176 -9.91 8.80 0.26
CA ILE A 176 -10.98 9.46 1.02
C ILE A 176 -11.41 10.68 0.22
N SER A 177 -12.61 10.65 -0.35
CA SER A 177 -13.11 11.73 -1.21
C SER A 177 -14.62 11.68 -1.34
N ASP A 178 -15.24 12.83 -1.56
CA ASP A 178 -16.65 12.95 -1.95
C ASP A 178 -16.89 12.47 -3.41
N CYS A 179 -15.85 11.99 -4.08
CA CYS A 179 -15.85 11.47 -5.44
C CYS A 179 -16.41 12.45 -6.49
N ARG A 180 -16.49 13.75 -6.18
CA ARG A 180 -16.94 14.78 -7.12
C ARG A 180 -15.78 15.15 -8.05
N ALA A 181 -15.60 14.39 -9.12
CA ALA A 181 -14.55 14.61 -10.12
C ALA A 181 -14.81 15.88 -10.96
N ASN A 182 -14.30 17.02 -10.51
CA ASN A 182 -14.56 18.32 -11.14
C ASN A 182 -13.33 18.94 -11.87
N VAL A 183 -12.16 18.29 -11.86
CA VAL A 183 -10.90 18.84 -12.41
C VAL A 183 -10.08 17.79 -13.18
N PRO A 184 -9.69 18.03 -14.46
CA PRO A 184 -8.88 17.10 -15.28
C PRO A 184 -7.39 17.06 -14.89
N LEU A 185 -6.69 15.96 -15.25
CA LEU A 185 -5.30 15.60 -14.89
C LEU A 185 -4.19 16.54 -15.43
N SER A 186 -4.49 17.47 -16.33
CA SER A 186 -3.42 18.16 -17.05
C SER A 186 -3.80 19.58 -17.49
N GLU A 187 -2.97 20.54 -17.06
CA GLU A 187 -2.89 21.87 -17.67
C GLU A 187 -2.38 21.81 -19.12
N SER A 188 -1.51 20.85 -19.45
CA SER A 188 -0.99 20.64 -20.81
C SER A 188 -2.05 20.11 -21.80
N ARG A 189 -3.11 19.44 -21.31
CA ARG A 189 -4.28 19.04 -22.11
C ARG A 189 -5.37 20.11 -22.19
N ARG A 190 -5.27 21.24 -21.45
CA ARG A 190 -6.23 22.36 -21.57
C ARG A 190 -6.30 22.94 -22.98
N ILE A 191 -5.23 22.82 -23.78
CA ILE A 191 -5.07 23.64 -24.99
C ILE A 191 -5.27 22.86 -26.31
N LYS A 192 -5.25 21.52 -26.32
CA LYS A 192 -5.26 20.79 -27.60
C LYS A 192 -6.46 19.90 -27.91
N GLN A 193 -7.29 19.43 -26.96
CA GLN A 193 -8.33 18.42 -27.30
C GLN A 193 -9.62 18.43 -26.46
N SER A 194 -9.99 19.53 -25.79
CA SER A 194 -11.32 19.60 -25.16
C SER A 194 -12.31 20.34 -26.07
N PRO A 195 -13.33 19.68 -26.64
CA PRO A 195 -14.46 20.39 -27.24
C PRO A 195 -15.12 21.27 -26.17
N PRO A 196 -15.47 22.53 -26.48
CA PRO A 196 -16.20 23.39 -25.54
C PRO A 196 -17.48 22.66 -25.07
N GLY A 197 -17.66 22.55 -23.75
CA GLY A 197 -18.82 21.89 -23.12
C GLY A 197 -18.65 20.43 -22.71
N LYS A 198 -17.52 19.75 -22.98
CA LYS A 198 -17.29 18.32 -22.62
C LYS A 198 -16.26 18.05 -21.52
N GLY A 199 -15.88 19.08 -20.76
CA GLY A 199 -14.80 18.99 -19.75
C GLY A 199 -15.02 17.89 -18.70
N PHE A 200 -16.24 17.76 -18.16
CA PHE A 200 -16.56 16.81 -17.09
C PHE A 200 -16.42 15.34 -17.53
N ALA A 201 -16.93 14.97 -18.70
CA ALA A 201 -16.84 13.60 -19.21
C ALA A 201 -15.38 13.14 -19.43
N TYR A 202 -14.52 14.07 -19.85
CA TYR A 202 -13.09 13.81 -20.03
C TYR A 202 -12.37 13.58 -18.69
N VAL A 203 -12.67 14.40 -17.67
CA VAL A 203 -12.15 14.21 -16.31
C VAL A 203 -12.52 12.83 -15.78
N VAL A 204 -13.78 12.45 -15.95
CA VAL A 204 -14.26 11.14 -15.49
C VAL A 204 -13.51 10.02 -16.22
N SER A 205 -13.34 10.07 -17.56
CA SER A 205 -12.57 9.04 -18.26
C SER A 205 -11.13 8.91 -17.76
N GLU A 206 -10.48 10.03 -17.45
CA GLU A 206 -9.10 10.05 -16.93
C GLU A 206 -8.99 9.37 -15.55
N VAL A 207 -9.92 9.66 -14.63
CA VAL A 207 -9.96 9.00 -13.32
C VAL A 207 -10.09 7.49 -13.47
N PHE A 208 -10.95 7.04 -14.38
CA PHE A 208 -11.20 5.60 -14.60
C PHE A 208 -10.01 4.90 -15.26
N GLU A 209 -9.28 5.55 -16.18
CA GLU A 209 -8.05 5.01 -16.76
C GLU A 209 -6.97 4.77 -15.69
N VAL A 210 -6.77 5.74 -14.79
CA VAL A 210 -5.82 5.60 -13.68
C VAL A 210 -6.29 4.49 -12.72
N ALA A 211 -7.58 4.45 -12.41
CA ALA A 211 -8.15 3.43 -11.54
C ALA A 211 -7.94 2.00 -12.09
N GLN A 212 -8.18 1.79 -13.38
CA GLN A 212 -7.96 0.49 -14.03
C GLN A 212 -6.50 0.07 -14.02
N LYS A 213 -5.56 1.01 -14.18
CA LYS A 213 -4.11 0.72 -14.06
C LYS A 213 -3.75 0.24 -12.65
N ILE A 214 -4.31 0.87 -11.62
CA ILE A 214 -4.10 0.46 -10.22
C ILE A 214 -4.67 -0.95 -10.00
N ARG A 215 -5.89 -1.22 -10.47
CA ARG A 215 -6.55 -2.52 -10.34
C ARG A 215 -5.76 -3.68 -10.96
N GLN A 216 -5.01 -3.42 -12.04
CA GLN A 216 -4.17 -4.44 -12.68
C GLN A 216 -2.94 -4.83 -11.83
N ASP A 217 -2.51 -3.98 -10.89
CA ASP A 217 -1.42 -4.29 -9.98
C ASP A 217 -1.93 -5.03 -8.74
N ILE A 218 -1.94 -6.37 -8.81
CA ILE A 218 -2.40 -7.26 -7.74
C ILE A 218 -1.69 -7.08 -6.39
N ARG A 219 -0.55 -6.38 -6.35
CA ARG A 219 0.19 -6.11 -5.12
C ARG A 219 -0.42 -4.96 -4.34
N ILE A 220 -1.23 -4.13 -5.00
CA ILE A 220 -1.83 -2.93 -4.42
C ILE A 220 -3.26 -3.23 -4.04
N ARG A 221 -3.56 -3.06 -2.75
CA ARG A 221 -4.93 -3.08 -2.25
C ARG A 221 -5.44 -1.66 -2.13
N THR A 222 -6.72 -1.47 -2.40
CA THR A 222 -7.34 -0.16 -2.34
C THR A 222 -8.62 -0.19 -1.51
N ILE A 223 -8.81 0.84 -0.70
CA ILE A 223 -10.05 1.13 0.00
C ILE A 223 -10.50 2.52 -0.47
N LEU A 224 -11.79 2.65 -0.80
CA LEU A 224 -12.44 3.93 -1.07
C LEU A 224 -13.42 4.23 0.07
N ILE A 225 -13.23 5.38 0.71
CA ILE A 225 -14.10 5.92 1.74
C ILE A 225 -14.84 7.10 1.14
N ASP A 226 -16.14 6.93 0.94
CA ASP A 226 -17.05 7.98 0.51
C ASP A 226 -17.53 8.77 1.73
N VAL A 227 -17.37 10.07 1.64
CA VAL A 227 -17.68 11.07 2.68
C VAL A 227 -18.97 11.84 2.36
N ASN A 228 -19.69 11.48 1.30
CA ASN A 228 -21.02 12.02 1.00
C ASN A 228 -22.08 11.50 1.99
N GLU A 229 -22.97 12.41 2.43
CA GLU A 229 -24.17 12.08 3.21
C GLU A 229 -25.39 11.76 2.32
N GLU A 230 -25.41 12.24 1.07
CA GLU A 230 -26.55 12.11 0.16
C GLU A 230 -26.52 10.82 -0.70
N LEU A 231 -27.69 10.21 -0.93
CA LEU A 231 -27.84 8.96 -1.71
C LEU A 231 -27.60 9.08 -3.22
N ALA A 232 -27.70 10.29 -3.80
CA ALA A 232 -27.58 10.52 -5.24
C ALA A 232 -26.14 10.44 -5.82
N PRO A 233 -25.08 10.99 -5.18
CA PRO A 233 -23.70 10.85 -5.65
C PRO A 233 -23.10 9.43 -5.57
N VAL A 234 -23.77 8.50 -4.89
CA VAL A 234 -23.29 7.14 -4.60
C VAL A 234 -22.94 6.33 -5.87
N GLN A 235 -23.62 6.58 -6.99
CA GLN A 235 -23.38 5.80 -8.23
C GLN A 235 -21.99 6.03 -8.85
N LEU A 236 -21.42 7.22 -8.72
CA LEU A 236 -20.09 7.51 -9.28
C LEU A 236 -18.99 6.93 -8.38
N SER A 237 -19.13 7.08 -7.07
CA SER A 237 -18.19 6.53 -6.07
C SER A 237 -18.11 5.00 -6.17
N MET A 238 -19.25 4.32 -6.32
CA MET A 238 -19.28 2.86 -6.53
C MET A 238 -18.58 2.46 -7.84
N LYS A 239 -18.86 3.15 -8.94
CA LYS A 239 -18.19 2.87 -10.22
C LYS A 239 -16.68 3.09 -10.14
N LEU A 240 -16.24 4.10 -9.39
CA LEU A 240 -14.82 4.35 -9.13
C LEU A 240 -14.22 3.23 -8.27
N ALA A 241 -14.91 2.78 -7.22
CA ALA A 241 -14.48 1.65 -6.41
C ALA A 241 -14.30 0.39 -7.27
N ASP A 242 -15.28 0.08 -8.12
CA ASP A 242 -15.20 -1.04 -9.07
C ASP A 242 -14.01 -0.89 -10.04
N ALA A 243 -13.79 0.31 -10.56
CA ALA A 243 -12.67 0.58 -11.47
C ALA A 243 -11.32 0.42 -10.77
N LEU A 244 -11.21 0.83 -9.50
CA LEU A 244 -10.02 0.64 -8.66
C LEU A 244 -9.86 -0.82 -8.19
N GLY A 245 -10.92 -1.63 -8.24
CA GLY A 245 -10.97 -2.89 -7.48
C GLY A 245 -10.93 -2.65 -5.98
N ALA A 246 -11.39 -1.48 -5.54
CA ALA A 246 -11.36 -1.06 -4.15
C ALA A 246 -12.57 -1.57 -3.39
N GLN A 247 -12.39 -1.82 -2.10
CA GLN A 247 -13.54 -1.93 -1.22
C GLN A 247 -14.14 -0.58 -0.91
N TYR A 248 -15.46 -0.50 -0.99
CA TYR A 248 -16.22 0.72 -0.78
C TYR A 248 -16.78 0.77 0.64
N PHE A 249 -16.54 1.89 1.33
CA PHE A 249 -17.12 2.20 2.63
C PHE A 249 -17.67 3.61 2.62
N ARG A 250 -18.70 3.87 3.40
CA ARG A 250 -19.10 5.22 3.77
C ARG A 250 -18.39 5.66 5.04
N LEU A 251 -18.28 6.96 5.24
CA LEU A 251 -17.74 7.53 6.47
C LEU A 251 -18.49 7.01 7.72
N GLU A 252 -19.79 6.75 7.59
CA GLU A 252 -20.62 6.22 8.68
C GLU A 252 -20.24 4.80 9.10
N ASP A 253 -19.83 3.95 8.14
CA ASP A 253 -19.40 2.58 8.40
C ASP A 253 -18.14 2.56 9.29
N LEU A 254 -17.30 3.59 9.14
CA LEU A 254 -16.09 3.80 9.93
C LEU A 254 -16.43 4.14 11.39
N ARG A 255 -17.52 4.88 11.62
CA ARG A 255 -18.03 5.22 12.97
C ARG A 255 -18.57 3.97 13.68
N ALA A 256 -19.29 3.11 12.95
CA ALA A 256 -20.01 1.97 13.53
C ALA A 256 -19.13 0.76 13.85
N HIS A 257 -18.16 0.43 12.99
CA HIS A 257 -17.41 -0.83 13.10
C HIS A 257 -15.93 -0.64 13.43
N GLY A 258 -15.44 0.60 13.38
CA GLY A 258 -14.02 0.89 13.44
C GLY A 258 -13.34 0.40 12.17
N ILE A 259 -12.80 1.34 11.41
CA ILE A 259 -11.97 1.15 10.21
C ILE A 259 -10.82 0.12 10.38
N LEU A 260 -10.44 -0.16 11.62
CA LEU A 260 -9.48 -1.19 12.01
C LEU A 260 -9.93 -2.61 11.67
N ARG A 261 -11.21 -2.96 11.87
CA ARG A 261 -11.75 -4.29 11.50
C ARG A 261 -11.75 -4.51 9.99
N VAL A 262 -11.99 -3.45 9.23
CA VAL A 262 -11.94 -3.47 7.76
C VAL A 262 -10.51 -3.76 7.29
N ILE A 263 -9.51 -3.09 7.87
CA ILE A 263 -8.10 -3.36 7.55
C ILE A 263 -7.64 -4.73 8.04
N GLU A 264 -8.11 -5.20 9.21
CA GLU A 264 -7.76 -6.51 9.75
C GLU A 264 -8.34 -7.67 8.94
N SER A 265 -9.59 -7.56 8.48
CA SER A 265 -10.19 -8.54 7.55
C SER A 265 -9.42 -8.63 6.22
N HIS A 266 -8.79 -7.54 5.77
CA HIS A 266 -7.92 -7.55 4.58
C HIS A 266 -6.58 -8.22 4.85
N ARG A 267 -6.02 -8.01 6.03
CA ARG A 267 -4.70 -8.52 6.41
C ARG A 267 -4.72 -10.03 6.73
N ASN A 268 -5.83 -10.56 7.25
CA ASN A 268 -5.96 -11.96 7.63
C ASN A 268 -6.19 -12.94 6.46
N LEU A 269 -6.37 -12.43 5.24
CA LEU A 269 -6.36 -13.25 4.01
C LEU A 269 -4.96 -13.80 3.65
N GLU A 270 -3.94 -13.50 4.48
CA GLU A 270 -2.57 -14.03 4.36
C GLU A 270 -2.26 -15.23 5.29
N THR A 271 -3.27 -15.83 5.91
CA THR A 271 -3.13 -17.11 6.64
C THR A 271 -3.68 -18.25 5.82
#